data_AF-A0A3B6KLB3-F1
#
_entry.id   AF-A0A3B6KLB3-F1
#
_cell.length_a   1.000
_cell.length_b   1.000
_cell.length_c   1.000
_cell.angle_alpha   90.00
_cell.angle_beta   90.00
_cell.angle_gamma   90.00
#
_symmetry.space_group_name_H-M   'P 1'
#
loop_
_entity.id
_entity.type
_entity.pdbx_description
1 polymer ?
#
loop_
_entity_poly.entity_id
_entity_poly.type
_entity_poly.pdbx_seq_one_letter_code
_entity_poly.pdbx_strand_id
1 'polypeptide(L)' 'MAAAAAKEADMKKMELMKEVRAHQVAIGELNNLPPSRKTCNIFFRKDIKSAVASQQKQLDIAKAKLQKLDQAS' A
#
# COMPACT_ATOMS: atom_id res chain seq x y z
N MET A 1 16.47 27.86 1.37
CA MET A 1 15.43 27.05 0.69
C MET A 1 15.75 25.54 0.63
N ALA A 2 17.00 25.10 0.49
CA ALA A 2 17.35 23.67 0.41
C ALA A 2 16.92 22.81 1.63
N ALA A 3 16.99 23.35 2.85
CA ALA A 3 16.62 22.62 4.07
C ALA A 3 15.11 22.32 4.20
N ALA A 4 14.24 23.13 3.58
CA ALA A 4 12.79 22.89 3.59
C ALA A 4 12.42 21.77 2.62
N ALA A 5 13.04 21.72 1.43
CA ALA A 5 12.83 20.66 0.46
C ALA A 5 13.28 19.28 0.96
N ALA A 6 14.34 19.22 1.77
CA ALA A 6 14.80 17.98 2.40
C ALA A 6 13.80 17.44 3.43
N LYS A 7 13.20 18.31 4.26
CA LYS A 7 12.16 17.91 5.23
C LYS A 7 10.88 17.41 4.56
N GLU A 8 10.49 18.03 3.45
CA GLU A 8 9.34 17.60 2.63
C GLU A 8 9.58 16.23 1.99
N ALA A 9 10.80 15.94 1.54
CA ALA A 9 11.16 14.64 0.98
C ALA A 9 11.15 13.53 2.04
N ASP A 10 11.66 13.81 3.25
CA ASP A 10 11.66 12.87 4.37
C ASP A 10 10.23 12.55 4.85
N MET A 11 9.37 13.56 4.95
CA MET A 11 7.96 13.39 5.29
C MET A 11 7.21 12.53 4.26
N LYS A 12 7.43 12.78 2.96
CA LYS A 12 6.88 11.95 1.87
C LYS A 12 7.38 10.51 1.95
N LYS A 13 8.66 10.30 2.27
CA LYS A 13 9.24 8.96 2.45
C LYS A 13 8.57 8.23 3.62
N MET A 14 8.37 8.91 4.75
CA MET A 14 7.67 8.39 5.94
C MET A 14 6.21 8.01 5.64
N GLU A 15 5.46 8.86 4.93
CA GLU A 15 4.08 8.57 4.52
C GLU A 15 4.02 7.34 3.62
N LEU A 16 4.93 7.24 2.66
CA LEU A 16 5.01 6.12 1.74
C LEU A 16 5.33 4.80 2.46
N MET A 17 6.21 4.83 3.48
CA MET A 17 6.49 3.66 4.33
C MET A 17 5.26 3.21 5.13
N LYS A 18 4.46 4.16 5.64
CA LYS A 18 3.19 3.85 6.33
C LYS A 18 2.20 3.20 5.37
N GLU A 19 2.08 3.72 4.16
CA GLU A 19 1.21 3.18 3.11
C GLU A 19 1.62 1.75 2.71
N VAL A 20 2.93 1.49 2.50
CA VAL A 20 3.45 0.14 2.26
C VAL A 20 3.06 -0.83 3.38
N ARG A 21 3.20 -0.41 4.65
CA ARG A 21 2.82 -1.24 5.80
C ARG A 21 1.31 -1.50 5.84
N ALA A 22 0.50 -0.48 5.57
CA ALA A 22 -0.96 -0.63 5.52
C ALA A 22 -1.41 -1.65 4.46
N HIS A 23 -0.81 -1.62 3.26
CA HIS A 23 -1.11 -2.60 2.22
C HIS A 23 -0.69 -4.02 2.60
N GLN A 24 0.46 -4.20 3.27
CA GLN A 24 0.89 -5.52 3.77
C GLN A 24 -0.09 -6.09 4.79
N VAL A 25 -0.52 -5.27 5.75
CA VAL A 25 -1.52 -5.66 6.76
C VAL A 25 -2.83 -6.03 6.09
N ALA A 26 -3.33 -5.22 5.15
CA ALA A 26 -4.55 -5.49 4.42
C ALA A 26 -4.49 -6.82 3.64
N ILE A 27 -3.35 -7.16 3.03
CA ILE A 27 -3.15 -8.46 2.37
C ILE A 27 -3.22 -9.61 3.38
N GLY A 28 -2.55 -9.47 4.53
CA GLY A 28 -2.58 -10.47 5.60
C GLY A 28 -3.99 -10.69 6.15
N GLU A 29 -4.73 -9.61 6.38
CA GLU A 29 -6.13 -9.66 6.82
C GLU A 29 -7.02 -10.32 5.77
N LEU A 30 -6.88 -9.96 4.49
CA LEU A 30 -7.65 -10.56 3.39
C LEU A 30 -7.37 -12.06 3.25
N ASN A 31 -6.12 -12.50 3.41
CA ASN A 31 -5.75 -13.92 3.34
C ASN A 31 -6.26 -14.73 4.53
N ASN A 32 -6.46 -14.09 5.69
CA ASN A 32 -7.01 -14.72 6.89
C ASN A 32 -8.54 -14.70 6.94
N LEU A 33 -9.21 -14.11 5.94
CA LEU A 33 -10.67 -14.15 5.87
C LEU A 33 -11.15 -15.57 5.56
N PRO A 34 -12.17 -16.08 6.28
CA PRO A 34 -12.77 -17.35 5.94
C PRO A 34 -13.43 -17.29 4.55
N PRO A 35 -13.42 -18.38 3.76
CA PRO A 35 -13.97 -18.38 2.39
C PRO A 35 -15.44 -17.97 2.29
N SER A 36 -16.20 -18.10 3.39
CA SER A 36 -17.60 -17.69 3.50
C SER A 36 -17.79 -16.17 3.57
N ARG A 37 -16.78 -15.40 3.99
CA ARG A 37 -16.83 -13.94 4.10
C ARG A 37 -16.31 -13.30 2.81
N LYS A 38 -17.21 -13.12 1.84
CA LYS A 38 -16.95 -12.23 0.69
C LYS A 38 -16.76 -10.80 1.20
N THR A 39 -15.73 -10.09 0.73
CA THR A 39 -15.50 -8.68 1.11
C THR A 39 -16.79 -7.91 0.83
N CYS A 40 -17.37 -7.34 1.90
CA CYS A 40 -18.78 -6.97 2.02
C CYS A 40 -19.18 -5.73 1.19
N ASN A 41 -18.99 -5.76 -0.13
CA ASN A 41 -19.55 -4.77 -1.04
C ASN A 41 -20.64 -5.42 -1.91
N ILE A 42 -21.89 -5.11 -1.58
CA ILE A 42 -23.10 -5.68 -2.18
C ILE A 42 -23.20 -5.34 -3.68
N PHE A 43 -22.53 -4.26 -4.12
CA PHE A 43 -22.55 -3.79 -5.53
C PHE A 43 -21.53 -4.46 -6.45
N PHE A 44 -20.39 -4.90 -5.93
CA PHE A 44 -19.41 -5.66 -6.67
C PHE A 44 -18.89 -6.71 -5.71
N ARG A 45 -19.26 -7.97 -5.92
CA ARG A 45 -18.65 -9.11 -5.23
C ARG A 45 -17.18 -9.15 -5.63
N LYS A 46 -16.34 -8.30 -5.03
CA LYS A 46 -14.90 -8.37 -5.16
C LYS A 46 -14.51 -9.66 -4.45
N ASP A 47 -14.00 -10.63 -5.19
CA ASP A 47 -13.46 -11.83 -4.56
C ASP A 47 -12.19 -11.47 -3.79
N ILE A 48 -11.92 -12.21 -2.71
CA ILE A 48 -10.71 -12.03 -1.88
C ILE A 48 -9.46 -12.01 -2.77
N LYS A 49 -9.40 -12.88 -3.78
CA LYS A 49 -8.30 -12.92 -4.77
C LYS A 49 -8.10 -11.59 -5.51
N SER A 50 -9.19 -10.98 -5.99
CA SER A 50 -9.14 -9.70 -6.70
C SER A 50 -8.80 -8.54 -5.74
N ALA A 51 -9.24 -8.61 -4.49
CA ALA A 51 -8.86 -7.65 -3.46
C ALA A 51 -7.35 -7.75 -3.13
N VAL A 52 -6.83 -8.96 -2.93
CA VAL A 52 -5.39 -9.22 -2.71
C VAL A 52 -4.56 -8.75 -3.89
N ALA A 53 -4.95 -9.09 -5.13
CA ALA A 53 -4.25 -8.64 -6.33
C ALA A 53 -4.20 -7.10 -6.45
N SER A 54 -5.31 -6.43 -6.09
CA SER A 54 -5.36 -4.97 -6.06
C SER A 54 -4.43 -4.38 -4.99
N GLN A 55 -4.40 -4.97 -3.79
CA GLN A 55 -3.50 -4.52 -2.72
C GLN A 55 -2.03 -4.78 -3.06
N GLN A 56 -1.73 -5.92 -3.68
CA GLN A 56 -0.39 -6.26 -4.13
C GLN A 56 0.12 -5.27 -5.17
N LYS A 57 -0.73 -4.90 -6.14
CA LYS A 57 -0.39 -3.87 -7.14
C LYS A 57 -0.08 -2.51 -6.50
N GLN A 58 -0.85 -2.08 -5.50
CA GLN A 58 -0.59 -0.82 -4.80
C GLN A 58 0.70 -0.89 -3.97
N LEU A 59 0.95 -2.02 -3.32
CA LEU A 59 2.18 -2.28 -2.58
C LEU A 59 3.41 -2.21 -3.50
N ASP A 60 3.36 -2.80 -4.69
CA ASP A 60 4.45 -2.78 -5.65
C ASP A 60 4.72 -1.35 -6.17
N ILE A 61 3.67 -0.58 -6.45
CA ILE A 61 3.78 0.84 -6.82
C ILE A 61 4.41 1.66 -5.70
N ALA A 62 3.96 1.47 -4.46
CA ALA A 62 4.49 2.19 -3.30
C ALA A 62 5.95 1.84 -3.03
N LYS A 63 6.35 0.57 -3.16
CA LYS A 63 7.76 0.16 -3.08
C LYS A 63 8.62 0.78 -4.18
N ALA A 64 8.13 0.79 -5.43
CA ALA A 64 8.86 1.39 -6.54
C ALA A 64 9.04 2.91 -6.36
N LYS A 65 8.02 3.61 -5.85
CA LYS A 65 8.12 5.03 -5.48
C LYS A 65 9.14 5.24 -4.35
N LEU A 66 9.18 4.35 -3.36
CA LEU A 66 10.12 4.43 -2.24
C LEU A 66 11.57 4.29 -2.73
N GLN A 67 11.83 3.32 -3.61
CA GLN A 67 13.15 3.12 -4.21
C GLN A 67 13.62 4.34 -5.00
N LYS A 68 12.72 4.99 -5.75
CA LYS A 68 13.06 6.22 -6.48
C LYS A 68 13.44 7.38 -5.55
N LEU A 69 12.76 7.53 -4.42
CA LEU A 69 13.09 8.54 -3.42
C LEU A 69 14.42 8.23 -2.71
N ASP A 70 14.73 6.96 -2.53
CA ASP A 70 16.01 6.51 -1.96
C ASP A 70 17.19 6.73 -2.91
N GLN A 71 17.00 6.54 -4.22
CA GLN A 71 18.00 6.86 -5.25
C GLN A 71 18.19 8.36 -5.51
N ALA A 72 17.19 9.18 -5.15
CA ALA A 72 17.24 10.63 -5.32
C ALA A 72 17.76 11.38 -4.08
N SER A 73 18.10 10.64 -3.01
CA SER A 73 18.65 11.17 -1.75
C SER A 73 20.18 11.14 -1.72
#